data_AF-A0A154PNC4-F1
#
_entry.id   AF-A0A154PNC4-F1
#
_cell.length_a   1.000
_cell.length_b   1.000
_cell.length_c   1.000
_cell.angle_alpha   90.00
_cell.angle_beta   90.00
_cell.angle_gamma   90.00
#
_symmetry.space_group_name_H-M   'P 1'
#
loop_
_entity.id
_entity.type
_entity.pdbx_description
1 polymer ?
#
loop_
_entity_poly.entity_id
_entity_poly.type
_entity_poly.pdbx_seq_one_letter_code
_entity_poly.pdbx_strand_id
1 'polypeptide(L)'
;MLVNVGTKRCNTMGFFLAVELLAILGLATAEQIDVTIPCETSEDCVKFSVLLKDPFCRNGHCECKYGTEYRNCSNAGILRPNSRNAGSPIFHSCKLDKECTFNNSMCNTSISQCDCQKDYVMSTTRKTCLKRVNAIESPCVEDRQCTDFLANTTCQNGRCDCIPGYHYAGNACYETIALGERCSRPEECSKVQGAVCIEEKMICDCFEETVIDSTGKRCLPVAREFLNKCVEDKQCSQSFGDAAACIDGTCRCLDRHHFELEMNRCYLDTGLDEQCGNAYDCYQADDENRTRKAVTCTANVCVCAEDFHREDDACVVNEGTRFLGSLLTLLLATFLFVGPFEEI
;
A
#
# COMPACT_ATOMS: atom_id res chain seq x y z
N MET A 1 50.68 -37.58 7.36
CA MET A 1 49.35 -37.84 6.77
C MET A 1 49.43 -37.51 5.29
N LEU A 2 49.34 -38.54 4.45
CA LEU A 2 49.29 -38.44 2.99
C LEU A 2 47.84 -38.72 2.58
N VAL A 3 47.23 -37.88 1.75
CA VAL A 3 46.14 -38.31 0.86
C VAL A 3 46.36 -37.65 -0.49
N ASN A 4 46.42 -38.51 -1.51
CA ASN A 4 46.79 -38.25 -2.89
C ASN A 4 45.56 -38.39 -3.80
N VAL A 5 45.61 -37.74 -4.95
CA VAL A 5 44.58 -37.67 -6.00
C VAL A 5 44.42 -39.01 -6.74
N GLY A 6 43.20 -39.35 -7.20
CA GLY A 6 42.97 -40.50 -8.07
C GLY A 6 41.58 -40.54 -8.74
N THR A 7 41.50 -40.08 -9.99
CA THR A 7 40.38 -40.24 -10.94
C THR A 7 40.27 -41.67 -11.47
N LYS A 8 39.05 -42.24 -11.53
CA LYS A 8 38.75 -43.54 -12.16
C LYS A 8 37.94 -43.38 -13.46
N ARG A 9 38.46 -43.98 -14.55
CA ARG A 9 37.75 -44.31 -15.81
C ARG A 9 36.78 -45.46 -15.58
N CYS A 10 35.66 -45.49 -16.30
CA CYS A 10 34.82 -46.69 -16.46
C CYS A 10 34.54 -46.96 -17.95
N ASN A 11 34.27 -48.24 -18.23
CA ASN A 11 34.72 -49.00 -19.39
C ASN A 11 33.59 -49.24 -20.41
N THR A 12 33.92 -49.25 -21.70
CA THR A 12 33.06 -49.65 -22.83
C THR A 12 33.21 -51.14 -23.13
N MET A 13 32.13 -51.93 -23.08
CA MET A 13 31.91 -53.15 -23.91
C MET A 13 30.65 -53.90 -23.46
N GLY A 14 29.72 -54.15 -24.37
CA GLY A 14 28.69 -55.19 -24.21
C GLY A 14 27.37 -54.87 -24.89
N PHE A 15 26.90 -55.79 -25.73
CA PHE A 15 25.56 -55.89 -26.35
C PHE A 15 25.34 -55.24 -27.72
N PHE A 16 26.06 -55.77 -28.72
CA PHE A 16 25.43 -56.13 -29.99
C PHE A 16 24.70 -57.46 -29.80
N LEU A 17 23.42 -57.54 -30.20
CA LEU A 17 22.68 -58.69 -30.76
C LEU A 17 21.19 -58.57 -30.44
N ALA A 18 20.40 -58.16 -31.44
CA ALA A 18 19.00 -58.54 -31.71
C ALA A 18 18.33 -57.45 -32.58
N VAL A 19 18.86 -57.25 -33.79
CA VAL A 19 18.11 -56.61 -34.87
C VAL A 19 17.76 -57.74 -35.84
N GLU A 20 16.53 -57.73 -36.33
CA GLU A 20 15.89 -58.67 -37.27
C GLU A 20 15.10 -59.82 -36.65
N LEU A 21 13.86 -59.52 -36.27
CA LEU A 21 12.70 -60.29 -36.74
C LEU A 21 11.42 -59.47 -36.52
N LEU A 22 10.51 -59.54 -37.49
CA LEU A 22 9.17 -58.93 -37.58
C LEU A 22 9.07 -57.60 -38.34
N ALA A 23 9.42 -57.66 -39.63
CA ALA A 23 8.53 -57.08 -40.64
C ALA A 23 7.53 -58.16 -41.06
N ILE A 24 6.23 -57.86 -40.96
CA ILE A 24 5.13 -58.23 -41.87
C ILE A 24 3.78 -58.27 -41.10
N LEU A 25 2.89 -57.36 -41.54
CA LEU A 25 1.42 -57.36 -41.45
C LEU A 25 0.75 -57.14 -40.08
N GLY A 26 0.44 -55.87 -39.84
CA GLY A 26 -0.69 -55.44 -39.03
C GLY A 26 -1.15 -54.07 -39.53
N LEU A 27 -2.12 -54.05 -40.45
CA LEU A 27 -2.92 -52.86 -40.76
C LEU A 27 -3.63 -52.44 -39.46
N ALA A 28 -2.98 -51.60 -38.65
CA ALA A 28 -3.68 -50.86 -37.61
C ALA A 28 -4.40 -49.72 -38.34
N THR A 29 -5.67 -49.94 -38.66
CA THR A 29 -6.61 -48.85 -38.88
C THR A 29 -6.44 -47.86 -37.73
N ALA A 30 -6.17 -46.59 -38.04
CA ALA A 30 -6.23 -45.53 -37.04
C ALA A 30 -7.64 -45.57 -36.44
N GLU A 31 -7.77 -46.14 -35.25
CA GLU A 31 -9.01 -46.20 -34.51
C GLU A 31 -9.35 -44.76 -34.14
N GLN A 32 -10.36 -44.23 -34.82
CA GLN A 32 -10.75 -42.85 -34.74
C GLN A 32 -11.40 -42.64 -33.37
N ILE A 33 -10.66 -42.05 -32.44
CA ILE A 33 -11.16 -41.70 -31.10
C ILE A 33 -12.26 -40.64 -31.29
N ASP A 34 -13.51 -41.08 -31.24
CA ASP A 34 -14.68 -40.22 -31.35
C ASP A 34 -14.95 -39.56 -29.99
N VAL A 35 -14.30 -38.42 -29.75
CA VAL A 35 -14.45 -37.67 -28.49
C VAL A 35 -15.89 -37.17 -28.39
N THR A 36 -16.66 -37.50 -27.36
CA THR A 36 -18.02 -36.98 -27.21
C THR A 36 -18.04 -35.58 -26.62
N ILE A 37 -18.77 -34.65 -27.24
CA ILE A 37 -18.95 -33.29 -26.69
C ILE A 37 -20.22 -33.32 -25.82
N PRO A 38 -20.11 -33.09 -24.50
CA PRO A 38 -21.28 -33.07 -23.62
C PRO A 38 -22.12 -31.81 -23.81
N CYS A 39 -23.43 -31.91 -23.63
CA CYS A 39 -24.37 -30.80 -23.69
C CYS A 39 -25.58 -31.01 -22.77
N GLU A 40 -26.17 -29.90 -22.31
CA GLU A 40 -27.49 -29.90 -21.66
C GLU A 40 -28.57 -29.41 -22.64
N THR A 41 -28.22 -28.45 -23.48
CA THR A 41 -29.09 -27.88 -24.52
C THR A 41 -28.39 -27.84 -25.88
N SER A 42 -29.16 -27.71 -26.97
CA SER A 42 -28.59 -27.59 -28.33
C SER A 42 -27.75 -26.32 -28.54
N GLU A 43 -27.95 -25.28 -27.72
CA GLU A 43 -27.15 -24.05 -27.78
C GLU A 43 -25.71 -24.28 -27.29
N ASP A 44 -25.50 -25.20 -26.35
CA ASP A 44 -24.18 -25.51 -25.81
C ASP A 44 -23.27 -26.12 -26.88
N CYS A 45 -23.85 -26.83 -27.84
CA CYS A 45 -23.12 -27.37 -28.99
C CYS A 45 -22.57 -26.28 -29.92
N VAL A 46 -23.26 -25.14 -30.03
CA VAL A 46 -22.81 -23.99 -30.85
C VAL A 46 -21.67 -23.23 -30.16
N LYS A 47 -21.70 -23.15 -28.82
CA LYS A 47 -20.62 -22.53 -28.02
C LYS A 47 -19.28 -23.23 -28.23
N PHE A 48 -19.30 -24.55 -28.42
CA PHE A 48 -18.10 -25.34 -28.68
C PHE A 48 -17.52 -25.09 -30.08
N SER A 49 -18.37 -25.00 -31.10
CA SER A 49 -17.95 -24.61 -32.45
C SER A 49 -19.11 -24.06 -33.27
N VAL A 50 -18.97 -22.80 -33.69
CA VAL A 50 -19.92 -22.10 -34.56
C VAL A 50 -19.95 -22.68 -35.99
N LEU A 51 -19.05 -23.62 -36.31
CA LEU A 51 -18.95 -24.28 -37.61
C LEU A 51 -19.84 -25.52 -37.75
N LEU A 52 -20.44 -25.98 -36.64
CA LEU A 52 -21.37 -27.11 -36.69
C LEU A 52 -22.65 -26.68 -37.41
N LYS A 53 -23.06 -27.46 -38.40
CA LYS A 53 -24.30 -27.22 -39.15
C LYS A 53 -25.44 -28.00 -38.49
N ASP A 54 -26.41 -27.27 -37.97
CA ASP A 54 -27.59 -27.77 -37.26
C ASP A 54 -27.26 -28.75 -36.11
N PRO A 55 -26.35 -28.39 -35.16
CA PRO A 55 -26.05 -29.26 -34.04
C PRO A 55 -27.23 -29.32 -33.08
N PHE A 56 -27.53 -30.50 -32.56
CA PHE A 56 -28.56 -30.67 -31.54
C PHE A 56 -28.06 -31.57 -30.43
N CYS A 57 -28.52 -31.26 -29.21
CA CYS A 57 -28.18 -32.07 -28.06
C CYS A 57 -29.09 -33.31 -28.04
N ARG A 58 -28.49 -34.50 -28.06
CA ARG A 58 -29.20 -35.77 -27.91
C ARG A 58 -28.46 -36.65 -26.92
N ASN A 59 -29.19 -37.19 -25.94
CA ASN A 59 -28.63 -38.08 -24.90
C ASN A 59 -27.40 -37.48 -24.19
N GLY A 60 -27.43 -36.17 -23.91
CA GLY A 60 -26.35 -35.45 -23.23
C GLY A 60 -25.11 -35.18 -24.10
N HIS A 61 -25.17 -35.46 -25.40
CA HIS A 61 -24.05 -35.27 -26.32
C HIS A 61 -24.47 -34.57 -27.61
N CYS A 62 -23.55 -33.81 -28.21
CA CYS A 62 -23.81 -33.08 -29.44
C CYS A 62 -23.78 -34.00 -30.67
N GLU A 63 -24.91 -34.10 -31.37
CA GLU A 63 -25.04 -34.82 -32.63
C GLU A 63 -25.22 -33.85 -33.81
N CYS A 64 -24.60 -34.20 -34.92
CA CYS A 64 -24.58 -33.44 -36.17
C CYS A 64 -25.10 -34.32 -37.31
N LYS A 65 -25.80 -33.70 -38.27
CA LYS A 65 -26.35 -34.40 -39.43
C LYS A 65 -25.32 -34.50 -40.56
N TYR A 66 -25.01 -35.73 -40.96
CA TYR A 66 -24.12 -36.06 -42.08
C TYR A 66 -24.92 -36.76 -43.18
N GLY A 67 -25.44 -35.99 -44.13
CA GLY A 67 -26.34 -36.52 -45.17
C GLY A 67 -27.66 -37.00 -44.56
N THR A 68 -27.88 -38.32 -44.52
CA THR A 68 -29.06 -38.96 -43.90
C THR A 68 -28.77 -39.55 -42.51
N GLU A 69 -27.51 -39.55 -42.06
CA GLU A 69 -27.09 -40.13 -40.80
C GLU A 69 -26.81 -39.06 -39.75
N TYR A 70 -26.93 -39.42 -38.47
CA TYR A 70 -26.54 -38.58 -37.33
C TYR A 70 -25.29 -39.17 -36.69
N ARG A 71 -24.28 -38.34 -36.42
CA ARG A 71 -23.05 -38.75 -35.74
C ARG A 71 -22.64 -37.70 -34.73
N ASN A 72 -21.80 -38.09 -33.78
CA ASN A 72 -21.19 -37.17 -32.85
C ASN A 72 -20.42 -36.08 -33.62
N CYS A 73 -20.61 -34.82 -33.20
CA CYS A 73 -20.06 -33.66 -33.90
C CYS A 73 -18.52 -33.61 -33.92
N SER A 74 -17.85 -34.44 -33.13
CA SER A 74 -16.38 -34.55 -33.07
C SER A 74 -15.76 -35.42 -34.13
N ASN A 75 -16.56 -36.11 -34.94
CA ASN A 75 -16.03 -36.99 -35.97
C ASN A 75 -15.20 -36.16 -36.98
N ALA A 76 -13.93 -36.55 -37.16
CA ALA A 76 -12.86 -35.77 -37.81
C ALA A 76 -13.10 -35.36 -39.29
N GLY A 77 -14.31 -35.62 -39.82
CA GLY A 77 -14.80 -35.09 -41.09
C GLY A 77 -15.22 -33.61 -41.06
N ILE A 78 -15.34 -32.96 -39.88
CA ILE A 78 -15.58 -31.50 -39.79
C ILE A 78 -14.27 -30.69 -39.81
N LEU A 79 -13.11 -31.33 -39.59
CA LEU A 79 -11.79 -30.67 -39.59
C LEU A 79 -11.04 -30.73 -40.93
N ARG A 80 -11.70 -31.15 -42.02
CA ARG A 80 -11.16 -30.96 -43.38
C ARG A 80 -12.07 -30.07 -44.20
N PRO A 81 -11.94 -28.73 -44.10
CA PRO A 81 -12.47 -27.87 -45.13
C PRO A 81 -11.54 -27.98 -46.35
N ASN A 82 -12.00 -28.70 -47.38
CA ASN A 82 -11.54 -28.50 -48.75
C ASN A 82 -12.03 -27.15 -49.34
N SER A 83 -12.53 -26.24 -48.49
CA SER A 83 -12.94 -24.90 -48.84
C SER A 83 -12.00 -23.90 -48.19
N ARG A 84 -11.12 -23.31 -49.01
CA ARG A 84 -10.06 -22.39 -48.62
C ARG A 84 -10.53 -21.07 -47.98
N ASN A 85 -11.82 -20.83 -47.73
CA ASN A 85 -12.31 -19.48 -47.41
C ASN A 85 -13.51 -19.39 -46.43
N ALA A 86 -13.78 -20.40 -45.60
CA ALA A 86 -14.89 -20.28 -44.64
C ALA A 86 -14.68 -21.12 -43.37
N GLY A 87 -13.76 -20.69 -42.51
CA GLY A 87 -13.59 -21.20 -41.15
C GLY A 87 -13.46 -20.03 -40.18
N SER A 88 -14.02 -20.16 -38.98
CA SER A 88 -13.87 -19.20 -37.89
C SER A 88 -12.37 -18.87 -37.69
N PRO A 89 -11.95 -17.61 -37.45
CA PRO A 89 -10.54 -17.18 -37.47
C PRO A 89 -9.64 -17.81 -36.39
N ILE A 90 -10.21 -18.67 -35.55
CA ILE A 90 -9.71 -18.98 -34.22
C ILE A 90 -8.50 -19.93 -34.24
N PHE A 91 -8.29 -20.69 -35.32
CA PHE A 91 -7.09 -21.53 -35.51
C PHE A 91 -6.86 -21.78 -37.00
N HIS A 92 -6.75 -20.70 -37.78
CA HIS A 92 -6.40 -20.87 -39.19
C HIS A 92 -4.97 -21.40 -39.25
N SER A 93 -4.84 -22.70 -39.55
CA SER A 93 -3.56 -23.29 -39.82
C SER A 93 -3.00 -22.62 -41.07
N CYS A 94 -1.73 -22.28 -41.02
CA CYS A 94 -1.08 -21.52 -42.09
C CYS A 94 0.29 -22.08 -42.36
N LYS A 95 0.77 -21.87 -43.59
CA LYS A 95 2.17 -22.04 -43.98
C LYS A 95 2.82 -20.74 -44.44
N LEU A 96 2.00 -19.78 -44.87
CA LEU A 96 2.43 -18.51 -45.45
C LEU A 96 1.58 -17.38 -44.86
N ASP A 97 2.18 -16.21 -44.65
CA ASP A 97 1.50 -15.05 -44.06
C ASP A 97 0.22 -14.65 -44.80
N LYS A 98 0.20 -14.79 -46.13
CA LYS A 98 -0.95 -14.48 -46.99
C LYS A 98 -2.19 -15.35 -46.72
N GLU A 99 -2.03 -16.46 -45.99
CA GLU A 99 -3.14 -17.35 -45.58
C GLU A 99 -3.87 -16.79 -44.35
N CYS A 100 -3.29 -15.79 -43.67
CA CYS A 100 -3.88 -15.10 -42.55
C CYS A 100 -4.63 -13.86 -43.05
N THR A 101 -5.96 -13.89 -42.92
CA THR A 101 -6.87 -12.95 -43.60
C THR A 101 -7.23 -11.71 -42.77
N PHE A 102 -6.76 -11.61 -41.53
CA PHE A 102 -7.01 -10.48 -40.64
C PHE A 102 -5.86 -9.47 -40.68
N ASN A 103 -6.18 -8.18 -40.55
CA ASN A 103 -5.19 -7.11 -40.62
C ASN A 103 -4.11 -7.29 -39.54
N ASN A 104 -2.87 -6.98 -39.91
CA ASN A 104 -1.69 -7.07 -39.03
C ASN A 104 -1.45 -8.48 -38.47
N SER A 105 -1.74 -9.50 -39.27
CA SER A 105 -1.46 -10.90 -38.97
C SER A 105 -0.31 -11.46 -39.80
N MET A 106 0.29 -12.53 -39.30
CA MET A 106 1.33 -13.28 -39.97
C MET A 106 1.24 -14.76 -39.61
N CYS A 107 1.88 -15.61 -40.39
CA CYS A 107 1.92 -17.03 -40.12
C CYS A 107 3.07 -17.34 -39.16
N ASN A 108 2.75 -17.81 -37.95
CA ASN A 108 3.74 -18.39 -37.08
C ASN A 108 4.05 -19.82 -37.56
N THR A 109 5.07 -19.95 -38.42
CA THR A 109 5.42 -21.22 -39.06
C THR A 109 5.86 -22.29 -38.07
N SER A 110 6.36 -21.91 -36.89
CA SER A 110 6.80 -22.85 -35.84
C SER A 110 5.64 -23.65 -35.25
N ILE A 111 4.45 -23.04 -35.15
CA ILE A 111 3.22 -23.70 -34.67
C ILE A 111 2.18 -23.89 -35.79
N SER A 112 2.51 -23.47 -37.02
CA SER A 112 1.65 -23.51 -38.21
C SER A 112 0.29 -22.86 -37.97
N GLN A 113 0.25 -21.70 -37.28
CA GLN A 113 -0.98 -20.96 -36.96
C GLN A 113 -0.81 -19.47 -37.21
N CYS A 114 -1.90 -18.82 -37.63
CA CYS A 114 -1.91 -17.36 -37.76
C CYS A 114 -1.80 -16.68 -36.40
N ASP A 115 -0.93 -15.69 -36.32
CA ASP A 115 -0.65 -14.89 -35.13
C ASP A 115 -0.59 -13.41 -35.51
N CYS A 116 -0.54 -12.53 -34.52
CA CYS A 116 -0.39 -11.11 -34.76
C CYS A 116 1.07 -10.75 -35.11
N GLN A 117 1.22 -9.76 -35.99
CA GLN A 117 2.52 -9.17 -36.30
C GLN A 117 3.12 -8.53 -35.05
N LYS A 118 4.43 -8.25 -35.12
CA LYS A 118 5.14 -7.48 -34.09
C LYS A 118 4.38 -6.18 -33.81
N ASP A 119 4.30 -5.82 -32.53
CA ASP A 119 3.57 -4.63 -32.03
C ASP A 119 2.04 -4.71 -32.15
N TYR A 120 1.49 -5.89 -32.40
CA TYR A 120 0.06 -6.17 -32.30
C TYR A 120 -0.24 -7.30 -31.30
N VAL A 121 -1.47 -7.31 -30.81
CA VAL A 121 -2.01 -8.29 -29.88
C VAL A 121 -3.37 -8.77 -30.40
N MET A 122 -3.62 -10.07 -30.25
CA MET A 122 -4.89 -10.67 -30.68
C MET A 122 -6.05 -10.07 -29.89
N SER A 123 -7.17 -9.72 -30.54
CA SER A 123 -8.41 -9.34 -29.87
C SER A 123 -9.05 -10.51 -29.12
N THR A 124 -9.94 -10.20 -28.19
CA THR A 124 -10.74 -11.16 -27.40
C THR A 124 -11.60 -12.02 -28.30
N THR A 125 -12.17 -11.43 -29.35
CA THR A 125 -12.93 -12.16 -30.38
C THR A 125 -12.04 -13.02 -31.29
N ARG A 126 -10.72 -12.85 -31.23
CA ARG A 126 -9.70 -13.48 -32.09
C ARG A 126 -9.92 -13.28 -33.59
N LYS A 127 -10.61 -12.19 -33.97
CA LYS A 127 -10.89 -11.86 -35.39
C LYS A 127 -9.98 -10.77 -35.93
N THR A 128 -9.32 -10.03 -35.05
CA THR A 128 -8.50 -8.87 -35.40
C THR A 128 -7.24 -8.82 -34.53
N CYS A 129 -6.18 -8.24 -35.08
CA CYS A 129 -4.99 -7.87 -34.32
C CYS A 129 -5.03 -6.37 -34.01
N LEU A 130 -5.08 -6.05 -32.72
CA LEU A 130 -5.13 -4.69 -32.20
C LEU A 130 -3.71 -4.19 -31.92
N LYS A 131 -3.48 -2.89 -32.06
CA LYS A 131 -2.17 -2.31 -31.78
C LYS A 131 -1.80 -2.51 -30.31
N ARG A 132 -0.59 -2.98 -30.06
CA ARG A 132 -0.05 -3.15 -28.70
C ARG A 132 0.11 -1.78 -28.04
N VAL A 133 -0.19 -1.73 -26.75
CA VAL A 133 0.03 -0.56 -25.89
C VAL A 133 1.30 -0.76 -25.06
N ASN A 134 1.87 0.33 -24.56
CA ASN A 134 3.16 0.29 -23.86
C ASN A 134 3.22 1.22 -22.63
N ALA A 135 2.08 1.77 -22.22
CA ALA A 135 1.96 2.62 -21.03
C ALA A 135 0.52 2.64 -20.52
N ILE A 136 0.36 2.95 -19.23
CA ILE A 136 -0.92 3.44 -18.69
C ILE A 136 -1.32 4.72 -19.44
N GLU A 137 -2.61 5.04 -19.48
CA GLU A 137 -3.23 6.10 -20.28
C GLU A 137 -3.18 5.92 -21.81
N SER A 138 -2.54 4.85 -22.30
CA SER A 138 -2.52 4.56 -23.74
C SER A 138 -3.92 4.25 -24.27
N PRO A 139 -4.29 4.73 -25.47
CA PRO A 139 -5.56 4.41 -26.09
C PRO A 139 -5.74 2.90 -26.29
N CYS A 140 -6.91 2.39 -25.95
CA CYS A 140 -7.26 0.97 -26.09
C CYS A 140 -8.71 0.82 -26.55
N VAL A 141 -8.99 -0.37 -27.08
CA VAL A 141 -10.32 -0.83 -27.51
C VAL A 141 -10.79 -1.98 -26.61
N GLU A 142 -9.86 -2.83 -26.17
CA GLU A 142 -10.16 -4.01 -25.35
C GLU A 142 -9.14 -4.18 -24.21
N ASP A 143 -9.57 -4.80 -23.10
CA ASP A 143 -8.73 -5.11 -21.92
C ASP A 143 -7.47 -5.89 -22.27
N ARG A 144 -7.57 -6.75 -23.29
CA ARG A 144 -6.46 -7.58 -23.75
C ARG A 144 -5.25 -6.77 -24.21
N GLN A 145 -5.45 -5.54 -24.71
CA GLN A 145 -4.33 -4.67 -25.04
C GLN A 145 -3.56 -4.26 -23.78
N CYS A 146 -4.27 -3.88 -22.73
CA CYS A 146 -3.66 -3.41 -21.49
C CYS A 146 -3.00 -4.57 -20.72
N THR A 147 -3.70 -5.70 -20.59
CA THR A 147 -3.21 -6.87 -19.84
C THR A 147 -2.00 -7.55 -20.48
N ASP A 148 -1.84 -7.44 -21.81
CA ASP A 148 -0.64 -7.89 -22.54
C ASP A 148 0.58 -6.99 -22.30
N PHE A 149 0.36 -5.70 -21.98
CA PHE A 149 1.41 -4.76 -21.60
C PHE A 149 1.79 -4.89 -20.12
N LEU A 150 0.80 -4.87 -19.23
CA LEU A 150 1.02 -4.84 -17.78
C LEU A 150 -0.12 -5.59 -17.07
N ALA A 151 0.23 -6.48 -16.14
CA ALA A 151 -0.75 -7.19 -15.33
C ALA A 151 -1.59 -6.23 -14.47
N ASN A 152 -2.80 -6.69 -14.08
CA ASN A 152 -3.75 -5.91 -13.27
C ASN A 152 -4.18 -4.59 -13.93
N THR A 153 -4.33 -4.58 -15.26
CA THR A 153 -4.84 -3.45 -16.02
C THR A 153 -6.12 -3.80 -16.78
N THR A 154 -6.88 -2.77 -17.16
CA THR A 154 -8.11 -2.85 -17.95
C THR A 154 -8.19 -1.66 -18.90
N CYS A 155 -8.97 -1.81 -19.97
CA CYS A 155 -9.29 -0.74 -20.88
C CYS A 155 -10.53 0.02 -20.36
N GLN A 156 -10.29 1.06 -19.56
CA GLN A 156 -11.33 1.88 -18.97
C GLN A 156 -11.43 3.23 -19.70
N ASN A 157 -12.64 3.61 -20.13
CA ASN A 157 -12.88 4.86 -20.86
C ASN A 157 -11.99 5.04 -22.12
N GLY A 158 -11.67 3.93 -22.80
CA GLY A 158 -10.82 3.93 -23.99
C GLY A 158 -9.32 4.13 -23.71
N ARG A 159 -8.89 4.01 -22.45
CA ARG A 159 -7.49 4.09 -22.04
C ARG A 159 -7.11 2.96 -21.09
N CYS A 160 -5.85 2.53 -21.13
CA CYS A 160 -5.36 1.55 -20.18
C CYS A 160 -5.20 2.17 -18.79
N ASP A 161 -5.83 1.57 -17.80
CA ASP A 161 -5.72 1.93 -16.38
C ASP A 161 -5.55 0.66 -15.54
N CYS A 162 -5.19 0.80 -14.26
CA CYS A 162 -5.22 -0.31 -13.33
C CYS A 162 -6.66 -0.76 -13.08
N ILE A 163 -6.84 -2.06 -12.81
CA ILE A 163 -8.17 -2.59 -12.43
C ILE A 163 -8.68 -1.94 -11.13
N PRO A 164 -10.00 -1.92 -10.88
CA PRO A 164 -10.55 -1.41 -9.63
C PRO A 164 -9.88 -2.07 -8.41
N GLY A 165 -9.54 -1.25 -7.41
CA GLY A 165 -8.78 -1.70 -6.23
C GLY A 165 -7.27 -1.66 -6.42
N TYR A 166 -6.76 -1.37 -7.61
CA TYR A 166 -5.32 -1.24 -7.88
C TYR A 166 -4.97 0.19 -8.29
N HIS A 167 -3.70 0.57 -8.14
CA HIS A 167 -3.18 1.87 -8.56
C HIS A 167 -1.78 1.71 -9.16
N TYR A 168 -1.42 2.65 -10.04
CA TYR A 168 -0.13 2.61 -10.72
C TYR A 168 0.97 3.25 -9.88
N ALA A 169 2.01 2.47 -9.55
CA ALA A 169 3.19 2.92 -8.82
C ALA A 169 4.41 2.10 -9.27
N GLY A 170 5.62 2.67 -9.27
CA GLY A 170 6.86 1.91 -9.52
C GLY A 170 6.95 1.12 -10.84
N ASN A 171 6.09 1.41 -11.83
CA ASN A 171 5.89 0.67 -13.09
C ASN A 171 5.00 -0.59 -13.03
N ALA A 172 4.21 -0.78 -11.97
CA ALA A 172 3.21 -1.82 -11.90
C ALA A 172 1.88 -1.32 -11.31
N CYS A 173 0.82 -2.08 -11.52
CA CYS A 173 -0.45 -1.89 -10.82
C CYS A 173 -0.40 -2.69 -9.52
N TYR A 174 -0.28 -1.98 -8.40
CA TYR A 174 -0.26 -2.52 -7.05
C TYR A 174 -1.65 -2.50 -6.43
N GLU A 175 -1.94 -3.47 -5.59
CA GLU A 175 -3.17 -3.46 -4.80
C GLU A 175 -3.19 -2.23 -3.90
N THR A 176 -4.35 -1.58 -3.81
CA THR A 176 -4.54 -0.40 -2.98
C THR A 176 -4.92 -0.84 -1.58
N ILE A 177 -3.95 -0.79 -0.67
CA ILE A 177 -4.16 -1.16 0.72
C ILE A 177 -4.49 0.10 1.53
N ALA A 178 -5.54 0.02 2.35
CA ALA A 178 -5.96 1.13 3.19
C ALA A 178 -5.00 1.33 4.38
N LEU A 179 -4.99 2.53 4.96
CA LEU A 179 -4.28 2.77 6.21
C LEU A 179 -4.79 1.83 7.32
N GLY A 180 -3.87 1.33 8.13
CA GLY A 180 -4.11 0.34 9.18
C GLY A 180 -4.19 -1.11 8.69
N GLU A 181 -4.28 -1.34 7.38
CA GLU A 181 -4.37 -2.68 6.80
C GLU A 181 -3.00 -3.27 6.48
N ARG A 182 -2.96 -4.61 6.37
CA ARG A 182 -1.72 -5.35 6.12
C ARG A 182 -1.17 -5.07 4.73
N CYS A 183 0.11 -4.73 4.66
CA CYS A 183 0.87 -4.57 3.42
C CYS A 183 2.08 -5.51 3.41
N SER A 184 2.61 -5.74 2.22
CA SER A 184 3.86 -6.46 1.97
C SER A 184 4.89 -5.60 1.23
N ARG A 185 4.44 -4.54 0.56
CA ARG A 185 5.30 -3.70 -0.28
C ARG A 185 4.98 -2.21 -0.06
N PRO A 186 6.00 -1.32 -0.10
CA PRO A 186 5.78 0.11 0.07
C PRO A 186 4.80 0.72 -0.93
N GLU A 187 4.79 0.23 -2.17
CA GLU A 187 3.94 0.77 -3.24
C GLU A 187 2.45 0.59 -2.93
N GLU A 188 2.05 -0.46 -2.20
CA GLU A 188 0.65 -0.76 -1.87
C GLU A 188 -0.04 0.36 -1.06
N CYS A 189 0.73 1.13 -0.30
CA CYS A 189 0.26 2.23 0.56
C CYS A 189 0.24 3.59 -0.15
N SER A 190 0.69 3.67 -1.41
CA SER A 190 1.00 4.95 -2.07
C SER A 190 -0.22 5.80 -2.45
N LYS A 191 -1.44 5.29 -2.25
CA LYS A 191 -2.68 6.04 -2.45
C LYS A 191 -2.84 7.21 -1.48
N VAL A 192 -2.29 7.08 -0.28
CA VAL A 192 -2.20 8.16 0.70
C VAL A 192 -0.81 8.79 0.61
N GLN A 193 -0.75 10.08 0.31
CA GLN A 193 0.52 10.77 0.16
C GLN A 193 1.29 10.78 1.49
N GLY A 194 2.50 10.21 1.50
CA GLY A 194 3.33 10.11 2.71
C GLY A 194 3.04 8.89 3.59
N ALA A 195 2.14 7.99 3.16
CA ALA A 195 2.00 6.68 3.78
C ALA A 195 3.06 5.71 3.27
N VAL A 196 3.46 4.79 4.12
CA VAL A 196 4.45 3.74 3.86
C VAL A 196 3.98 2.42 4.45
N CYS A 197 4.55 1.32 3.96
CA CYS A 197 4.40 0.03 4.62
C CYS A 197 5.41 -0.04 5.77
N ILE A 198 4.93 0.04 7.01
CA ILE A 198 5.79 0.00 8.21
C ILE A 198 6.28 -1.43 8.40
N GLU A 199 7.58 -1.68 8.21
CA GLU A 199 8.16 -3.03 8.15
C GLU A 199 7.94 -3.84 9.43
N GLU A 200 8.01 -3.21 10.61
CA GLU A 200 7.85 -3.90 11.89
C GLU A 200 6.43 -4.41 12.12
N LYS A 201 5.44 -3.69 11.60
CA LYS A 201 4.01 -3.98 11.78
C LYS A 201 3.39 -4.66 10.55
N MET A 202 4.04 -4.53 9.40
CA MET A 202 3.52 -4.93 8.09
C MET A 202 2.15 -4.30 7.81
N ILE A 203 1.96 -3.03 8.16
CA ILE A 203 0.73 -2.27 7.91
C ILE A 203 1.02 -0.97 7.17
N CYS A 204 0.06 -0.52 6.35
CA CYS A 204 0.12 0.82 5.80
C CYS A 204 -0.15 1.83 6.90
N ASP A 205 0.80 2.72 7.15
CA ASP A 205 0.64 3.82 8.10
C ASP A 205 1.28 5.09 7.53
N CYS A 206 0.97 6.22 8.14
CA CYS A 206 1.73 7.43 7.89
C CYS A 206 3.21 7.22 8.26
N PHE A 207 4.12 7.78 7.45
CA PHE A 207 5.54 7.77 7.76
C PHE A 207 5.81 8.39 9.13
N GLU A 208 6.94 8.06 9.75
CA GLU A 208 7.30 8.50 11.08
C GLU A 208 7.04 10.00 11.30
N GLU A 209 6.49 10.31 12.47
CA GLU A 209 6.15 11.67 12.90
C GLU A 209 5.21 12.43 11.96
N THR A 210 4.34 11.69 11.28
CA THR A 210 3.24 12.27 10.51
C THR A 210 1.90 11.65 10.92
N VAL A 211 0.82 12.39 10.71
CA VAL A 211 -0.56 12.00 11.06
C VAL A 211 -1.49 12.19 9.87
N ILE A 212 -2.39 11.24 9.65
CA ILE A 212 -3.30 11.25 8.48
C ILE A 212 -4.24 12.44 8.52
N ASP A 213 -4.32 13.26 7.45
CA ASP A 213 -5.20 14.43 7.32
C ASP A 213 -6.70 14.08 7.39
N SER A 214 -7.55 15.10 7.60
CA SER A 214 -8.99 14.90 7.77
C SER A 214 -9.67 14.31 6.52
N THR A 215 -9.03 14.46 5.35
CA THR A 215 -9.52 13.91 4.08
C THR A 215 -9.10 12.46 3.83
N GLY A 216 -8.17 11.92 4.64
CA GLY A 216 -7.62 10.58 4.44
C GLY A 216 -6.71 10.46 3.22
N LYS A 217 -6.17 11.58 2.70
CA LYS A 217 -5.42 11.60 1.43
C LYS A 217 -3.93 11.85 1.58
N ARG A 218 -3.50 12.43 2.70
CA ARG A 218 -2.09 12.75 2.94
C ARG A 218 -1.74 12.71 4.42
N CYS A 219 -0.51 12.38 4.71
CA CYS A 219 0.07 12.48 6.03
C CYS A 219 0.64 13.89 6.25
N LEU A 220 0.31 14.47 7.39
CA LEU A 220 0.72 15.81 7.83
C LEU A 220 1.83 15.70 8.88
N PRO A 221 2.87 16.55 8.84
CA PRO A 221 3.90 16.53 9.87
C PRO A 221 3.30 16.87 11.24
N VAL A 222 3.63 16.06 12.23
CA VAL A 222 3.32 16.35 13.63
C VAL A 222 4.10 17.60 14.05
N ALA A 223 3.45 18.49 14.82
CA ALA A 223 4.13 19.66 15.37
C ALA A 223 5.01 19.21 16.55
N ARG A 224 6.33 19.38 16.42
CA ARG A 224 7.28 18.90 17.45
C ARG A 224 7.43 19.84 18.63
N GLU A 225 7.26 21.14 18.40
CA GLU A 225 7.41 22.18 19.42
C GLU A 225 6.10 22.96 19.59
N PHE A 226 5.83 23.41 20.82
CA PHE A 226 4.68 24.25 21.09
C PHE A 226 4.74 25.55 20.28
N LEU A 227 3.59 26.10 19.87
CA LEU A 227 3.48 27.23 18.94
C LEU A 227 4.04 26.99 17.52
N ASN A 228 4.49 25.78 17.17
CA ASN A 228 4.83 25.46 15.78
C ASN A 228 3.60 25.55 14.87
N LYS A 229 3.89 25.74 13.58
CA LYS A 229 2.87 25.82 12.53
C LYS A 229 2.12 24.51 12.39
N CYS A 230 0.83 24.63 12.13
CA CYS A 230 -0.08 23.51 11.91
C CYS A 230 -1.14 23.88 10.87
N VAL A 231 -1.87 22.86 10.41
CA VAL A 231 -3.03 22.98 9.52
C VAL A 231 -4.27 22.36 10.18
N GLU A 232 -4.10 21.28 10.93
CA GLU A 232 -5.19 20.57 11.62
C GLU A 232 -4.80 20.24 13.07
N ASP A 233 -5.81 20.14 13.94
CA ASP A 233 -5.64 19.95 15.39
C ASP A 233 -4.82 18.71 15.75
N LYS A 234 -5.02 17.61 15.02
CA LYS A 234 -4.29 16.35 15.25
C LYS A 234 -2.77 16.44 15.10
N GLN A 235 -2.24 17.44 14.39
CA GLN A 235 -0.79 17.68 14.36
C GLN A 235 -0.28 18.14 15.73
N CYS A 236 -1.14 18.84 16.48
CA CYS A 236 -0.86 19.37 17.80
C CYS A 236 -1.21 18.33 18.89
N SER A 237 -2.39 17.70 18.79
CA SER A 237 -2.84 16.78 19.84
C SER A 237 -1.97 15.52 19.97
N GLN A 238 -1.33 15.11 18.86
CA GLN A 238 -0.36 14.01 18.86
C GLN A 238 0.84 14.28 19.78
N SER A 239 1.31 15.54 19.87
CA SER A 239 2.47 15.91 20.69
C SER A 239 2.07 16.45 22.06
N PHE A 240 1.03 17.29 22.12
CA PHE A 240 0.70 18.11 23.28
C PHE A 240 -0.62 17.71 23.95
N GLY A 241 -1.19 16.55 23.57
CA GLY A 241 -2.41 15.98 24.15
C GLY A 241 -3.70 16.53 23.55
N ASP A 242 -4.82 15.88 23.87
CA ASP A 242 -6.13 16.16 23.26
C ASP A 242 -6.64 17.60 23.46
N ALA A 243 -6.12 18.29 24.47
CA ALA A 243 -6.40 19.69 24.74
C ALA A 243 -5.55 20.67 23.90
N ALA A 244 -4.79 20.19 22.92
CA ALA A 244 -4.03 21.01 21.99
C ALA A 244 -4.66 21.00 20.59
N ALA A 245 -4.82 22.18 20.02
CA ALA A 245 -5.47 22.41 18.73
C ALA A 245 -4.66 23.37 17.86
N CYS A 246 -5.01 23.42 16.57
CA CYS A 246 -4.40 24.32 15.62
C CYS A 246 -5.15 25.65 15.57
N ILE A 247 -4.74 26.59 16.42
CA ILE A 247 -5.41 27.89 16.59
C ILE A 247 -4.57 28.96 15.90
N ASP A 248 -5.18 29.69 14.96
CA ASP A 248 -4.53 30.68 14.08
C ASP A 248 -3.26 30.16 13.39
N GLY A 249 -3.27 28.88 13.00
CA GLY A 249 -2.16 28.24 12.30
C GLY A 249 -0.97 27.88 13.18
N THR A 250 -1.12 27.92 14.51
CA THR A 250 -0.10 27.46 15.48
C THR A 250 -0.69 26.54 16.53
N CYS A 251 0.09 25.58 17.01
CA CYS A 251 -0.36 24.71 18.09
C CYS A 251 -0.51 25.47 19.40
N ARG A 252 -1.73 25.48 19.94
CA ARG A 252 -2.09 26.14 21.19
C ARG A 252 -3.01 25.24 22.02
N CYS A 253 -3.06 25.50 23.32
CA CYS A 253 -4.04 24.86 24.17
C CYS A 253 -5.44 25.42 23.88
N LEU A 254 -6.45 24.57 24.01
CA LEU A 254 -7.84 24.95 23.99
C LEU A 254 -8.17 25.91 25.13
N ASP A 255 -9.32 26.57 25.04
CA ASP A 255 -9.80 27.43 26.12
C ASP A 255 -9.84 26.68 27.46
N ARG A 256 -9.48 27.39 28.53
CA ARG A 256 -9.34 26.86 29.89
C ARG A 256 -8.28 25.77 30.04
N HIS A 257 -7.26 25.79 29.20
CA HIS A 257 -6.08 24.95 29.35
C HIS A 257 -4.82 25.78 29.17
N HIS A 258 -3.80 25.44 29.95
CA HIS A 258 -2.47 26.03 29.85
C HIS A 258 -1.46 24.99 29.42
N PHE A 259 -0.34 25.45 28.88
CA PHE A 259 0.75 24.58 28.46
C PHE A 259 1.74 24.38 29.62
N GLU A 260 1.96 23.12 30.01
CA GLU A 260 2.96 22.74 31.00
C GLU A 260 4.24 22.30 30.27
N LEU A 261 5.32 23.05 30.48
CA LEU A 261 6.59 22.86 29.77
C LEU A 261 7.28 21.55 30.17
N GLU A 262 7.24 21.19 31.46
CA GLU A 262 7.89 19.97 31.95
C GLU A 262 7.28 18.70 31.37
N MET A 263 5.97 18.73 31.16
CA MET A 263 5.19 17.62 30.61
C MET A 263 4.97 17.73 29.10
N ASN A 264 5.35 18.87 28.50
CA ASN A 264 5.14 19.20 27.09
C ASN A 264 3.68 18.94 26.64
N ARG A 265 2.70 19.38 27.45
CA ARG A 265 1.27 19.05 27.25
C ARG A 265 0.36 20.15 27.78
N CYS A 266 -0.85 20.22 27.24
CA CYS A 266 -1.90 21.08 27.76
C CYS A 266 -2.64 20.43 28.94
N TYR A 267 -2.83 21.18 30.02
CA TYR A 267 -3.55 20.78 31.24
C TYR A 267 -4.74 21.71 31.49
N LEU A 268 -5.79 21.17 32.12
CA LEU A 268 -6.98 21.96 32.48
C LEU A 268 -6.60 23.02 33.52
N ASP A 269 -7.06 24.24 33.32
CA ASP A 269 -6.85 25.34 34.26
C ASP A 269 -7.68 25.10 35.52
N THR A 270 -6.97 24.87 36.63
CA THR A 270 -7.56 24.74 37.97
C THR A 270 -7.10 25.92 38.83
N GLY A 271 -8.06 26.73 39.27
CA GLY A 271 -7.81 27.93 40.06
C GLY A 271 -7.53 27.62 41.53
N LEU A 272 -7.18 28.66 42.29
CA LEU A 272 -7.04 28.56 43.75
C LEU A 272 -8.32 28.03 44.41
N ASP A 273 -8.14 27.26 45.48
CA ASP A 273 -9.21 26.58 46.24
C ASP A 273 -10.02 25.52 45.47
N GLU A 274 -9.73 25.29 44.18
CA GLU A 274 -10.35 24.23 43.40
C GLU A 274 -9.64 22.89 43.60
N GLN A 275 -10.36 21.80 43.30
CA GLN A 275 -9.83 20.45 43.43
C GLN A 275 -8.85 20.12 42.30
N CYS A 276 -7.66 19.66 42.65
CA CYS A 276 -6.62 19.24 41.71
C CYS A 276 -6.27 17.76 41.89
N GLY A 277 -5.89 17.10 40.80
CA GLY A 277 -5.36 15.74 40.81
C GLY A 277 -3.83 15.70 40.91
N ASN A 278 -3.15 16.71 40.38
CA ASN A 278 -1.69 16.85 40.43
C ASN A 278 -1.26 18.33 40.34
N ALA A 279 0.03 18.61 40.54
CA ALA A 279 0.57 19.98 40.56
C ALA A 279 0.53 20.70 39.20
N TYR A 280 0.38 19.98 38.09
CA TYR A 280 0.27 20.57 36.75
C TYR A 280 -1.13 21.13 36.49
N ASP A 281 -2.17 20.60 37.15
CA ASP A 281 -3.56 21.09 36.99
C ASP A 281 -3.72 22.53 37.48
N CYS A 282 -3.02 22.90 38.57
CA CYS A 282 -3.13 24.23 39.15
C CYS A 282 -2.51 25.28 38.23
N TYR A 283 -3.29 26.30 37.87
CA TYR A 283 -2.84 27.36 36.98
C TYR A 283 -3.28 28.73 37.48
N GLN A 284 -2.33 29.66 37.40
CA GLN A 284 -2.58 31.07 37.52
C GLN A 284 -1.82 31.74 36.38
N ALA A 285 -2.47 32.67 35.67
CA ALA A 285 -1.78 33.47 34.68
C ALA A 285 -0.66 34.26 35.38
N ASP A 286 0.58 33.87 35.13
CA ASP A 286 1.77 34.52 35.67
C ASP A 286 2.22 35.64 34.72
N ASP A 287 2.81 36.70 35.27
CA ASP A 287 3.51 37.71 34.48
C ASP A 287 4.67 37.07 33.70
N GLU A 288 4.92 37.51 32.46
CA GLU A 288 5.94 36.97 31.54
C GLU A 288 7.37 36.86 32.14
N ASN A 289 7.64 37.54 33.25
CA ASN A 289 8.96 37.59 33.89
C ASN A 289 9.10 36.63 35.09
N ARG A 290 8.09 35.80 35.37
CA ARG A 290 8.10 34.89 36.53
C ARG A 290 8.70 33.53 36.15
N THR A 291 9.76 33.14 36.85
CA THR A 291 10.50 31.89 36.59
C THR A 291 10.02 30.68 37.40
N ARG A 292 9.12 30.89 38.36
CA ARG A 292 8.59 29.84 39.25
C ARG A 292 7.06 29.88 39.27
N LYS A 293 6.45 28.71 39.19
CA LYS A 293 5.00 28.53 39.27
C LYS A 293 4.48 28.97 40.64
N ALA A 294 3.50 29.86 40.66
CA ALA A 294 3.00 30.47 41.89
C ALA A 294 1.95 29.64 42.64
N VAL A 295 1.37 28.66 41.96
CA VAL A 295 0.34 27.76 42.48
C VAL A 295 0.82 26.32 42.44
N THR A 296 0.38 25.53 43.42
CA THR A 296 0.71 24.11 43.56
C THR A 296 -0.47 23.32 44.12
N CYS A 297 -0.52 22.02 43.84
CA CYS A 297 -1.56 21.13 44.35
C CYS A 297 -1.12 20.53 45.69
N THR A 298 -1.76 20.92 46.78
CA THR A 298 -1.50 20.37 48.13
C THR A 298 -2.78 19.85 48.73
N ALA A 299 -2.76 18.60 49.22
CA ALA A 299 -3.94 17.93 49.76
C ALA A 299 -5.17 17.98 48.82
N ASN A 300 -4.94 17.80 47.52
CA ASN A 300 -5.93 17.83 46.44
C ASN A 300 -6.63 19.18 46.24
N VAL A 301 -6.02 20.27 46.69
CA VAL A 301 -6.52 21.64 46.50
C VAL A 301 -5.40 22.53 45.98
N CYS A 302 -5.70 23.42 45.03
CA CYS A 302 -4.74 24.39 44.55
C CYS A 302 -4.51 25.50 45.59
N VAL A 303 -3.25 25.66 45.97
CA VAL A 303 -2.78 26.64 46.96
C VAL A 303 -1.55 27.37 46.44
N CYS A 304 -1.13 28.44 47.12
CA CYS A 304 0.12 29.11 46.77
C CYS A 304 1.34 28.21 47.03
N ALA A 305 2.27 28.23 46.08
CA ALA A 305 3.56 27.56 46.20
C ALA A 305 4.45 28.23 47.25
N GLU A 306 5.56 27.58 47.59
CA GLU A 306 6.58 28.15 48.46
C GLU A 306 7.11 29.48 47.89
N ASP A 307 7.39 30.45 48.75
CA ASP A 307 7.76 31.83 48.40
C ASP A 307 6.62 32.71 47.83
N PHE A 308 5.38 32.22 47.84
CA PHE A 308 4.20 33.01 47.51
C PHE A 308 3.22 33.11 48.69
N HIS A 309 2.49 34.22 48.75
CA HIS A 309 1.34 34.36 49.64
C HIS A 309 0.11 34.76 48.84
N ARG A 310 -1.06 34.49 49.43
CA ARG A 310 -2.34 34.83 48.83
C ARG A 310 -2.66 36.30 49.05
N GLU A 311 -2.92 37.00 47.97
CA GLU A 311 -3.52 38.33 47.93
C GLU A 311 -4.77 38.23 47.06
N ASP A 312 -5.95 38.40 47.69
CA ASP A 312 -7.26 38.12 47.08
C ASP A 312 -7.33 36.71 46.45
N ASP A 313 -7.50 36.64 45.12
CA ASP A 313 -7.59 35.40 44.34
C ASP A 313 -6.30 35.12 43.54
N ALA A 314 -5.16 35.65 43.99
CA ALA A 314 -3.87 35.44 43.35
C ALA A 314 -2.75 35.12 44.35
N CYS A 315 -1.80 34.32 43.89
CA CYS A 315 -0.52 34.09 44.55
C CYS A 315 0.52 35.09 44.06
N VAL A 316 0.91 35.97 44.96
CA VAL A 316 1.91 37.03 44.75
C VAL A 316 3.19 36.66 45.48
N VAL A 317 4.32 37.15 44.96
CA VAL A 317 5.64 36.84 45.54
C VAL A 317 5.72 37.41 46.94
N ASN A 318 6.30 36.66 47.86
CA ASN A 318 6.71 37.19 49.15
C ASN A 318 7.79 38.25 48.90
N GLU A 319 7.43 39.54 48.93
CA GLU A 319 8.42 40.59 49.09
C GLU A 319 9.06 40.38 50.46
N GLY A 320 10.15 39.62 50.49
CA GLY A 320 10.98 39.54 51.66
C GLY A 320 11.35 40.97 52.02
N THR A 321 10.85 41.46 53.16
CA THR A 321 11.46 42.58 53.84
C THR A 321 12.95 42.29 53.85
N ARG A 322 13.71 43.00 53.02
CA ARG A 322 15.16 43.06 53.14
C ARG A 322 15.39 43.77 54.46
N PHE A 323 15.30 43.02 55.57
CA PHE A 323 15.78 43.46 56.85
C PHE A 323 17.25 43.79 56.60
N LEU A 324 17.55 45.08 56.56
CA LEU A 324 18.89 45.61 56.65
C LEU A 324 19.45 45.10 57.99
N GLY A 325 20.05 43.90 57.95
CA GLY A 325 20.94 43.41 58.98
C GLY A 325 22.20 44.26 58.95
N SER A 326 22.08 45.53 59.33
CA SER A 326 23.19 46.47 59.42
C SER A 326 22.81 47.66 60.29
N LEU A 327 22.63 47.42 61.60
CA LEU A 327 22.65 48.51 62.60
C LEU A 327 22.85 48.04 64.06
N LEU A 328 23.31 46.81 64.31
CA LEU A 328 23.57 46.34 65.69
C LEU A 328 24.96 45.71 65.90
N THR A 329 25.98 46.17 65.17
CA THR A 329 27.39 45.79 65.41
C THR A 329 28.31 47.00 65.51
N LEU A 330 27.84 48.11 66.10
CA LEU A 330 28.70 49.29 66.34
C LEU A 330 28.52 49.95 67.71
N LEU A 331 28.20 49.18 68.75
CA LEU A 331 28.09 49.68 70.14
C LEU A 331 28.88 48.88 71.19
N LEU A 332 29.88 48.08 70.79
CA LEU A 332 30.71 47.32 71.73
C LEU A 332 32.22 47.41 71.49
N ALA A 333 32.71 48.47 70.83
CA ALA A 333 34.14 48.70 70.62
C ALA A 333 34.63 50.11 71.00
N THR A 334 34.00 50.77 71.98
CA THR A 334 34.45 52.09 72.49
C THR A 334 34.77 52.14 73.99
N PHE A 335 34.95 51.00 74.65
CA PHE A 335 35.54 50.97 75.98
C PHE A 335 36.68 49.97 75.99
N LEU A 336 37.90 50.41 75.65
CA LEU A 336 39.16 49.88 76.22
C LEU A 336 40.44 50.64 75.80
N PHE A 337 40.40 51.92 75.44
CA PHE A 337 41.62 52.74 75.34
C PHE A 337 41.41 54.18 75.84
N VAL A 338 41.52 54.35 77.16
CA VAL A 338 41.91 55.60 77.85
C VAL A 338 42.93 55.13 78.87
N GLY A 339 44.24 55.13 78.59
CA GLY A 339 45.17 56.26 78.57
C GLY A 339 46.30 55.97 79.60
N PRO A 340 47.37 56.78 79.77
CA PRO A 340 47.81 57.91 78.96
C PRO A 340 49.31 57.84 78.53
N PHE A 341 49.63 58.75 77.60
CA PHE A 341 50.95 59.36 77.35
C PHE A 341 51.61 59.92 78.63
N GLU A 342 52.95 59.94 78.73
CA GLU A 342 53.78 61.16 78.59
C GLU A 342 55.30 60.87 78.64
N GLU A 343 56.06 61.68 77.89
CA GLU A 343 57.53 61.70 77.75
C GLU A 343 58.24 62.35 78.95
N ILE A 344 59.41 61.80 79.34
CA ILE A 344 60.75 62.43 79.50
C ILE A 344 61.74 61.33 79.94
#